data_AF-A0A3R9U7H7-F1
#
_entry.id   AF-A0A3R9U7H7-F1
#
_cell.length_a   1.000
_cell.length_b   1.000
_cell.length_c   1.000
_cell.angle_alpha   90.00
_cell.angle_beta   90.00
_cell.angle_gamma   90.00
#
_symmetry.space_group_name_H-M   'P 1'
#
loop_
_entity.id
_entity.type
_entity.pdbx_description
1 polymer ?
#
loop_
_entity_poly.entity_id
_entity_poly.type
_entity_poly.pdbx_seq_one_letter_code
_entity_poly.pdbx_strand_id
1 'polypeptide(L)'
;MMTRHTSADQPALINSALSEYVKRIAKLYPEAEFYKEEMRDTGRGEGSSLLLTVCQNNSILEEENFYYTHNSDITLDLDLLEYYLDFS
;
A
#
# COMPACT_ATOMS: atom_id res chain seq x y z
N MET A 1 -27.41 25.44 4.34
CA MET A 1 -26.10 24.95 3.89
C MET A 1 -25.49 24.16 5.03
N MET A 2 -25.44 22.83 4.92
CA MET A 2 -24.70 21.97 5.85
C MET A 2 -23.74 21.15 5.00
N THR A 3 -22.46 21.49 5.06
CA THR A 3 -21.36 20.69 4.51
C THR A 3 -21.27 19.41 5.32
N ARG A 4 -21.96 18.36 4.86
CA ARG A 4 -21.56 17.00 5.23
C ARG A 4 -20.23 16.76 4.52
N HIS A 5 -19.14 16.86 5.27
CA HIS A 5 -17.94 16.10 4.96
C HIS A 5 -18.38 14.63 4.95
N THR A 6 -18.76 14.12 3.78
CA THR A 6 -18.55 12.72 3.49
C THR A 6 -17.05 12.54 3.54
N SER A 7 -16.55 12.06 4.68
CA SER A 7 -15.38 11.20 4.67
C SER A 7 -15.68 10.19 3.58
N ALA A 8 -15.09 10.36 2.40
CA ALA A 8 -15.15 9.33 1.39
C ALA A 8 -14.53 8.10 2.06
N ASP A 9 -15.34 7.09 2.38
CA ASP A 9 -14.86 5.87 3.00
C ASP A 9 -13.70 5.38 2.15
N GLN A 10 -12.48 5.46 2.69
CA GLN A 10 -11.31 5.00 1.97
C GLN A 10 -11.54 3.53 1.63
N PRO A 11 -11.49 3.16 0.34
CA PRO A 11 -11.80 1.82 -0.10
C PRO A 11 -10.82 0.85 0.56
N ALA A 12 -11.31 -0.19 1.23
CA ALA A 12 -10.45 -1.10 1.99
C ALA A 12 -9.55 -1.93 1.08
N LEU A 13 -8.26 -2.02 1.42
CA LEU A 13 -7.31 -2.96 0.82
C LEU A 13 -7.75 -4.41 1.08
N ILE A 14 -7.60 -5.29 0.08
CA ILE A 14 -7.83 -6.72 0.17
C ILE A 14 -6.84 -7.35 1.15
N ASN A 15 -5.55 -7.01 1.03
CA ASN A 15 -4.53 -7.53 1.90
C ASN A 15 -4.54 -6.81 3.25
N SER A 16 -5.01 -7.50 4.29
CA SER A 16 -5.12 -6.94 5.64
C SER A 16 -3.75 -6.57 6.23
N ALA A 17 -2.71 -7.35 5.95
CA ALA A 17 -1.36 -7.06 6.44
C ALA A 17 -0.81 -5.78 5.80
N LEU A 18 -1.06 -5.59 4.50
CA LEU A 18 -0.72 -4.35 3.80
C LEU A 18 -1.50 -3.15 4.36
N SER A 19 -2.80 -3.31 4.60
CA SER A 19 -3.62 -2.25 5.20
C SER A 19 -3.11 -1.81 6.57
N GLU A 20 -2.79 -2.77 7.45
CA GLU A 20 -2.24 -2.48 8.76
C GLU A 20 -0.85 -1.84 8.67
N TYR A 21 -0.01 -2.32 7.75
CA TYR A 21 1.32 -1.77 7.51
C TYR A 21 1.25 -0.30 7.09
N VAL A 22 0.47 0.03 6.06
CA VAL A 22 0.34 1.41 5.55
C VAL A 22 -0.19 2.35 6.64
N LYS A 23 -1.23 1.93 7.37
CA LYS A 23 -1.79 2.70 8.50
C LYS A 23 -0.76 2.93 9.62
N ARG A 24 0.06 1.91 9.92
CA ARG A 24 1.13 2.01 10.92
C ARG A 24 2.20 3.00 10.46
N ILE A 25 2.68 2.86 9.23
CA ILE A 25 3.74 3.73 8.68
C ILE A 25 3.26 5.18 8.59
N ALA A 26 2.07 5.44 8.04
CA ALA A 26 1.52 6.81 7.96
C ALA A 26 1.40 7.48 9.35
N LYS A 27 1.15 6.69 10.39
CA LYS A 27 1.10 7.19 11.78
C LYS A 27 2.49 7.45 12.37
N LEU A 28 3.48 6.60 12.07
CA LEU A 28 4.85 6.70 12.62
C LEU A 28 5.70 7.73 11.86
N TYR A 29 5.52 7.80 10.55
CA TYR A 29 6.31 8.59 9.61
C TYR A 29 5.37 9.35 8.66
N PRO A 30 4.71 10.43 9.13
CA PRO A 30 3.70 11.14 8.35
C PRO A 30 4.24 11.81 7.08
N GLU A 31 5.54 12.12 7.05
CA GLU A 31 6.22 12.71 5.87
C GLU A 31 6.98 11.66 5.06
N ALA A 32 6.71 10.37 5.27
CA ALA A 32 7.36 9.32 4.49
C ALA A 32 6.70 9.16 3.12
N GLU A 33 7.53 8.95 2.11
CA GLU A 33 7.12 8.60 0.77
C GLU A 33 7.08 7.08 0.61
N PHE A 34 6.08 6.59 -0.11
CA PHE A 34 5.91 5.17 -0.40
C PHE A 34 6.24 4.91 -1.88
N TYR A 35 7.22 4.05 -2.09
CA TYR A 35 7.55 3.48 -3.38
C TYR A 35 7.00 2.05 -3.42
N LYS A 36 6.43 1.67 -4.56
CA LYS A 36 5.76 0.38 -4.72
C LYS A 36 6.19 -0.26 -6.03
N GLU A 37 6.55 -1.54 -5.98
CA GLU A 37 7.00 -2.30 -7.14
C GLU A 37 6.26 -3.63 -7.21
N GLU A 38 5.58 -3.88 -8.33
CA GLU A 38 5.00 -5.19 -8.63
C GLU A 38 6.14 -6.14 -9.03
N MET A 39 6.39 -7.14 -8.20
CA MET A 39 7.33 -8.20 -8.50
C MET A 39 6.60 -9.38 -9.14
N ARG A 40 7.00 -9.69 -10.37
CA ARG A 40 6.46 -10.84 -11.12
C ARG A 40 6.93 -12.14 -10.49
N ASP A 41 6.03 -13.13 -10.48
CA ASP A 41 6.38 -14.50 -10.11
C ASP A 41 7.57 -14.97 -10.95
N THR A 42 8.67 -15.30 -10.27
CA THR A 42 9.91 -15.76 -10.90
C THR A 42 9.82 -17.21 -11.40
N GLY A 43 8.63 -17.83 -11.31
CA GLY A 43 8.38 -19.22 -11.69
C GLY A 43 8.75 -20.21 -10.60
N ARG A 44 8.99 -19.73 -9.37
CA ARG A 44 9.27 -20.57 -8.18
C ARG A 44 8.01 -20.95 -7.40
N GLY A 45 6.84 -20.48 -7.84
CA GLY A 45 5.57 -20.74 -7.18
C GLY A 45 5.34 -19.91 -5.93
N GLU A 46 6.08 -18.81 -5.77
CA GLU A 46 5.93 -17.87 -4.64
C GLU A 46 4.77 -16.87 -4.88
N GLY A 47 4.17 -16.90 -6.08
CA GLY A 47 3.07 -16.01 -6.45
C GLY A 47 3.56 -14.63 -6.87
N SER A 48 2.59 -13.75 -7.17
CA SER A 48 2.90 -12.33 -7.41
C SER A 48 3.09 -11.63 -6.07
N SER A 49 4.05 -10.72 -5.98
CA SER A 49 4.31 -9.97 -4.75
C SER A 49 4.41 -8.47 -5.00
N LEU A 50 4.07 -7.72 -3.97
CA LEU A 50 4.19 -6.28 -3.93
C LEU A 50 5.32 -5.91 -2.96
N LEU A 51 6.36 -5.29 -3.48
CA LEU A 51 7.38 -4.66 -2.66
C LEU A 51 6.92 -3.24 -2.31
N LEU A 52 6.90 -2.91 -1.03
CA LEU A 52 6.66 -1.54 -0.56
C LEU A 52 7.92 -1.04 0.14
N THR A 53 8.49 0.05 -0.37
CA THR A 53 9.67 0.72 0.20
C THR A 53 9.25 2.08 0.75
N VAL A 54 9.53 2.31 2.02
CA VAL A 54 9.19 3.55 2.73
C VAL A 54 10.45 4.39 2.86
N CYS A 55 10.42 5.61 2.36
CA CYS A 55 11.55 6.53 2.37
C CYS A 55 11.22 7.82 3.10
N GLN A 56 12.20 8.40 3.79
CA GLN A 56 12.09 9.75 4.34
C GLN A 56 13.45 10.44 4.29
N ASN A 57 13.51 11.70 3.86
CA ASN A 57 14.76 12.47 3.72
C ASN A 57 15.84 11.70 2.92
N ASN A 58 15.45 11.10 1.79
CA ASN A 58 16.31 10.28 0.91
C ASN A 58 16.95 9.06 1.58
N SER A 59 16.41 8.59 2.71
CA SER A 59 16.84 7.36 3.37
C SER A 59 15.71 6.35 3.40
N ILE A 60 16.02 5.08 3.15
CA ILE A 60 15.08 3.98 3.31
C ILE A 60 14.86 3.76 4.81
N LEU A 61 13.59 3.80 5.23
CA LEU A 61 13.16 3.52 6.60
C LEU A 61 12.80 2.05 6.78
N GLU A 62 11.90 1.56 5.94
CA GLU A 62 11.39 0.19 5.97
C GLU A 62 11.18 -0.32 4.54
N GLU A 63 11.30 -1.63 4.37
CA GLU A 63 11.00 -2.33 3.12
C GLU A 63 10.26 -3.62 3.49
N GLU A 64 9.11 -3.86 2.85
CA GLU A 64 8.27 -5.01 3.16
C GLU A 64 7.68 -5.64 1.90
N ASN A 65 7.57 -6.96 1.90
CA ASN A 65 7.03 -7.74 0.80
C ASN A 65 5.66 -8.33 1.16
N PHE A 66 4.68 -8.08 0.30
CA PHE A 66 3.33 -8.61 0.43
C PHE A 66 3.05 -9.63 -0.67
N TYR A 67 2.67 -10.84 -0.27
CA TYR A 67 2.45 -11.94 -1.19
C TYR A 67 0.97 -12.11 -1.49
N TYR A 68 0.67 -12.43 -2.75
CA TYR A 68 -0.69 -12.62 -3.23
C TYR A 68 -0.84 -13.96 -3.93
N THR A 69 -1.97 -14.61 -3.66
CA THR A 69 -2.37 -15.84 -4.36
C THR A 69 -2.76 -15.56 -5.81
N HIS A 70 -3.33 -14.38 -6.09
CA HIS A 70 -3.82 -14.00 -7.41
C HIS A 70 -3.28 -12.64 -7.84
N ASN A 71 -2.86 -12.54 -9.10
CA ASN A 71 -2.37 -11.28 -9.67
C ASN A 71 -3.47 -10.20 -9.74
N SER A 72 -4.74 -10.59 -9.82
CA SER A 72 -5.85 -9.63 -9.76
C SER A 72 -5.91 -8.85 -8.44
N ASP A 73 -5.49 -9.50 -7.35
CA ASP A 73 -5.63 -8.93 -6.01
C ASP A 73 -4.54 -7.88 -5.75
N ILE A 74 -3.32 -8.11 -6.24
CA ILE A 74 -2.24 -7.11 -6.20
C ILE A 74 -2.56 -5.90 -7.09
N THR A 75 -3.12 -6.10 -8.28
CA THR A 75 -3.53 -4.98 -9.14
C THR A 75 -4.58 -4.12 -8.44
N LEU A 76 -5.59 -4.75 -7.82
CA LEU A 76 -6.60 -3.99 -7.08
C LEU A 76 -5.99 -3.28 -5.87
N ASP A 77 -5.17 -3.95 -5.07
CA ASP A 77 -4.54 -3.30 -3.91
C ASP A 77 -3.61 -2.14 -4.30
N LEU A 78 -2.92 -2.22 -5.44
CA LEU A 78 -2.14 -1.10 -5.99
C LEU A 78 -3.01 0.11 -6.31
N ASP A 79 -4.13 -0.09 -7.02
CA ASP A 79 -5.08 0.97 -7.36
C ASP A 79 -5.66 1.63 -6.09
N LEU A 80 -5.98 0.80 -5.09
CA LEU A 80 -6.49 1.27 -3.80
C LEU A 80 -5.41 2.01 -2.99
N LEU A 81 -4.16 1.56 -3.04
CA LEU A 81 -3.04 2.22 -2.38
C LEU A 81 -2.77 3.62 -2.93
N GLU A 82 -2.90 3.81 -4.25
CA GLU A 82 -2.83 5.15 -4.86
C GLU A 82 -3.85 6.08 -4.24
N TYR A 83 -5.09 5.63 -4.14
CA TYR A 83 -6.14 6.39 -3.49
C TYR A 83 -5.84 6.63 -1.99
N TYR A 84 -5.26 5.66 -1.27
CA TYR A 84 -4.92 5.87 0.14
C TYR A 84 -3.84 6.94 0.33
N LEU A 85 -2.81 6.92 -0.51
CA LEU A 85 -1.63 7.77 -0.36
C LEU A 85 -1.83 9.19 -0.91
N ASP A 86 -2.66 9.36 -1.95
CA ASP A 86 -2.95 10.69 -2.50
C ASP A 86 -3.89 11.53 -1.59
N PHE A 87 -4.60 10.88 -0.66
CA PHE A 87 -5.61 11.51 0.20
C PHE A 87 -5.31 11.40 1.71
N SER A 88 -4.16 10.84 2.10
CA SER A 88 -3.65 10.80 3.49
C SER A 88 -2.71 11.96 3.77
#